data_AF-A0A6A7SJY4-F1
#
_entry.id   AF-A0A6A7SJY4-F1
#
_cell.length_a   1.000
_cell.length_b   1.000
_cell.length_c   1.000
_cell.angle_alpha   90.00
_cell.angle_beta   90.00
_cell.angle_gamma   90.00
#
_symmetry.space_group_name_H-M   'P 1'
#
loop_
_entity.id
_entity.type
_entity.pdbx_description
1 polymer ?
#
loop_
_entity_poly.entity_id
_entity_poly.type
_entity_poly.pdbx_seq_one_letter_code
_entity_poly.pdbx_strand_id
1 'polypeptide(L)'
;MESLWPGSVTDGLDPLAVEGAVALPYAIPRAAVGYAMRDVGVPVGMWRSVGHSYNAFAVECFVDELAGRAGIDPVDYRLRLLGDAPRLAAVVELAAARAGWGSPRAGRAQGIAAHACFGSYVAQVAEVSRDDDGGVRVHRVVCAVDCGIAVHPDTVAAQMEGAIAFALTATLYSRITRGTNGTVESNFHDFPLLRFSRMPRVDTHIVPSREAPGGVGEPGVPPLAPAVANAVSALTGQRLRELPLRLNSDA
;
A
#
# COMPACT_ATOMS: atom_id res chain seq x y z
N MET A 1 -21.11 -4.88 -15.73
CA MET A 1 -20.73 -4.43 -14.38
C MET A 1 -21.64 -3.28 -13.99
N GLU A 2 -22.40 -3.45 -12.92
CA GLU A 2 -23.13 -2.35 -12.30
C GLU A 2 -22.13 -1.54 -11.45
N SER A 3 -21.56 -0.49 -12.04
CA SER A 3 -20.75 0.48 -11.30
C SER A 3 -21.70 1.39 -10.51
N LEU A 4 -21.37 1.68 -9.25
CA LEU A 4 -22.06 2.70 -8.47
C LEU A 4 -21.78 4.13 -8.99
N TRP A 5 -20.82 4.28 -9.91
CA TRP A 5 -20.52 5.51 -10.66
C TRP A 5 -20.35 5.20 -12.16
N PRO A 6 -21.44 4.99 -12.91
CA PRO A 6 -21.36 4.55 -14.31
C PRO A 6 -20.83 5.64 -15.25
N GLY A 7 -20.88 6.92 -14.86
CA GLY A 7 -20.49 8.05 -15.70
C GLY A 7 -18.98 8.24 -15.93
N SER A 8 -18.11 7.52 -15.21
CA SER A 8 -16.66 7.58 -15.43
C SER A 8 -16.19 6.71 -16.60
N VAL A 9 -16.98 5.72 -17.01
CA VAL A 9 -16.57 4.73 -18.00
C VAL A 9 -16.70 5.30 -19.41
N THR A 10 -15.60 5.33 -20.15
CA THR A 10 -15.56 5.75 -21.56
C THR A 10 -14.94 4.64 -22.40
N ASP A 11 -15.61 4.21 -23.47
CA ASP A 11 -15.15 3.16 -24.40
C ASP A 11 -14.69 1.85 -23.71
N GLY A 12 -15.36 1.47 -22.62
CA GLY A 12 -15.05 0.27 -21.85
C GLY A 12 -13.81 0.39 -20.96
N LEU A 13 -13.22 1.58 -20.83
CA LEU A 13 -12.19 1.92 -19.86
C LEU A 13 -12.82 2.66 -18.68
N ASP A 14 -12.62 2.13 -17.47
CA ASP A 14 -12.86 2.87 -16.24
C ASP A 14 -11.54 3.53 -15.80
N PRO A 15 -11.39 4.87 -15.91
CA PRO A 15 -10.16 5.55 -15.55
C PRO A 15 -9.81 5.37 -14.08
N LEU A 16 -10.83 5.26 -13.22
CA LEU A 16 -10.66 5.02 -11.78
C LEU A 16 -10.08 3.64 -11.49
N ALA A 17 -10.28 2.67 -12.38
CA ALA A 17 -9.78 1.32 -12.20
C ALA A 17 -8.27 1.17 -12.50
N VAL A 18 -7.72 2.10 -13.28
CA VAL A 18 -6.31 2.07 -13.72
C VAL A 18 -5.42 3.08 -13.00
N GLU A 19 -5.99 3.86 -12.07
CA GLU A 19 -5.25 4.79 -11.23
C GLU A 19 -4.13 4.08 -10.46
N GLY A 20 -2.94 4.66 -10.44
CA GLY A 20 -1.76 4.06 -9.83
C GLY A 20 -1.05 3.01 -10.69
N ALA A 21 -1.60 2.60 -11.83
CA ALA A 21 -0.93 1.72 -12.80
C ALA A 21 -0.46 2.46 -14.07
N VAL A 22 -1.20 3.46 -14.55
CA VAL A 22 -0.89 4.16 -15.82
C VAL A 22 0.08 5.33 -15.69
N ALA A 23 0.05 6.04 -14.55
CA ALA A 23 0.91 7.19 -14.27
C ALA A 23 1.93 6.81 -13.19
N LEU A 24 2.77 5.82 -13.51
CA LEU A 24 3.81 5.36 -12.59
C LEU A 24 4.79 6.50 -12.30
N PRO A 25 5.23 6.67 -11.06
CA PRO A 25 6.23 7.69 -10.72
C PRO A 25 7.65 7.27 -11.15
N TYR A 26 7.82 6.05 -11.65
CA TYR A 26 9.09 5.52 -12.13
C TYR A 26 9.30 5.89 -13.60
N ALA A 27 10.50 6.37 -13.93
CA ALA A 27 10.96 6.73 -15.27
C ALA A 27 11.19 5.49 -16.16
N ILE A 28 10.12 4.73 -16.39
CA ILE A 28 10.08 3.57 -17.26
C ILE A 28 9.66 4.08 -18.65
N PRO A 29 10.59 4.12 -19.64
CA PRO A 29 10.35 4.80 -20.91
C PRO A 29 9.28 4.13 -21.78
N ARG A 30 8.94 2.86 -21.50
CA ARG A 30 7.95 2.09 -22.24
C ARG A 30 7.13 1.26 -21.27
N ALA A 31 5.87 1.64 -21.10
CA ALA A 31 4.90 0.92 -20.29
C ALA A 31 3.63 0.69 -21.12
N ALA A 32 2.99 -0.46 -20.90
CA ALA A 32 1.69 -0.78 -21.47
C ALA A 32 0.81 -1.31 -20.35
N VAL A 33 -0.35 -0.69 -20.15
CA VAL A 33 -1.34 -1.10 -19.15
C VAL A 33 -2.60 -1.51 -19.91
N GLY A 34 -3.00 -2.77 -19.75
CA GLY A 34 -4.25 -3.29 -20.28
C GLY A 34 -5.34 -3.29 -19.22
N TYR A 35 -6.53 -2.84 -19.58
CA TYR A 35 -7.72 -2.93 -18.74
C TYR A 35 -8.76 -3.82 -19.42
N ALA A 36 -9.38 -4.71 -18.63
CA ALA A 36 -10.49 -5.52 -19.09
C ALA A 36 -11.62 -5.37 -18.07
N MET A 37 -12.67 -4.65 -18.46
CA MET A 37 -13.89 -4.60 -17.66
C MET A 37 -14.50 -6.00 -17.56
N ARG A 38 -14.80 -6.42 -16.33
CA ARG A 38 -15.44 -7.70 -16.03
C ARG A 38 -16.65 -7.46 -15.17
N ASP A 39 -17.72 -8.18 -15.48
CA ASP A 39 -18.85 -8.27 -14.57
C ASP A 39 -18.53 -9.27 -13.46
N VAL A 40 -18.35 -8.76 -12.25
CA VAL A 40 -18.05 -9.56 -11.06
C VAL A 40 -19.31 -10.06 -10.35
N GLY A 41 -20.51 -9.72 -10.85
CA GLY A 41 -21.80 -10.16 -10.32
C GLY A 41 -22.21 -9.48 -9.02
N VAL A 42 -21.54 -8.39 -8.63
CA VAL A 42 -21.89 -7.51 -7.51
C VAL A 42 -21.64 -6.05 -7.91
N PRO A 43 -22.35 -5.08 -7.31
CA PRO A 43 -22.06 -3.67 -7.51
C PRO A 43 -20.64 -3.32 -7.06
N VAL A 44 -19.92 -2.56 -7.88
CA VAL A 44 -18.56 -2.10 -7.58
C VAL A 44 -18.58 -0.60 -7.34
N GLY A 45 -17.86 -0.15 -6.31
CA GLY A 45 -17.73 1.26 -5.95
C GLY A 45 -16.35 1.59 -5.42
N MET A 46 -16.21 2.84 -4.95
CA MET A 46 -14.95 3.34 -4.43
C MET A 46 -14.66 2.73 -3.05
N TRP A 47 -13.51 2.09 -2.94
CA TRP A 47 -12.86 1.82 -1.66
C TRP A 47 -11.79 2.90 -1.45
N ARG A 48 -11.41 3.24 -0.21
CA ARG A 48 -10.51 4.38 0.07
C ARG A 48 -9.24 4.31 -0.81
N SER A 49 -8.92 5.38 -1.53
CA SER A 49 -7.90 5.49 -2.60
C SER A 49 -8.21 4.80 -3.94
N VAL A 50 -9.45 4.42 -4.16
CA VAL A 50 -10.01 3.98 -5.46
C VAL A 50 -9.10 2.95 -6.16
N GLY A 51 -8.59 3.22 -7.37
CA GLY A 51 -7.69 2.33 -8.09
C GLY A 51 -6.30 2.23 -7.49
N HIS A 52 -5.83 3.30 -6.84
CA HIS A 52 -4.48 3.36 -6.29
C HIS A 52 -4.21 2.26 -5.27
N SER A 53 -5.21 1.87 -4.47
CA SER A 53 -5.03 0.88 -3.39
C SER A 53 -4.53 -0.48 -3.87
N TYR A 54 -5.19 -1.07 -4.86
CA TYR A 54 -4.83 -2.40 -5.35
C TYR A 54 -3.76 -2.35 -6.45
N ASN A 55 -3.73 -1.28 -7.26
CA ASN A 55 -2.68 -1.13 -8.26
C ASN A 55 -1.31 -0.86 -7.61
N ALA A 56 -1.25 -0.09 -6.51
CA ALA A 56 -0.01 0.08 -5.75
C ALA A 56 0.52 -1.25 -5.22
N PHE A 57 -0.36 -2.15 -4.74
CA PHE A 57 0.05 -3.48 -4.31
C PHE A 57 0.73 -4.26 -5.43
N ALA A 58 0.15 -4.29 -6.63
CA ALA A 58 0.75 -4.98 -7.77
C ALA A 58 2.08 -4.33 -8.21
N VAL A 59 2.10 -3.00 -8.36
CA VAL A 59 3.25 -2.24 -8.83
C VAL A 59 4.42 -2.31 -7.84
N GLU A 60 4.19 -1.99 -6.58
CA GLU A 60 5.28 -1.87 -5.59
C GLU A 60 5.84 -3.22 -5.14
N CYS A 61 5.03 -4.29 -5.15
CA CYS A 61 5.54 -5.65 -4.98
C CYS A 61 6.39 -6.05 -6.18
N PHE A 62 5.96 -5.72 -7.41
CA PHE A 62 6.73 -6.03 -8.62
C PHE A 62 8.07 -5.26 -8.66
N VAL A 63 8.07 -3.98 -8.29
CA VAL A 63 9.31 -3.18 -8.17
C VAL A 63 10.27 -3.79 -7.15
N ASP A 64 9.78 -4.30 -6.03
CA ASP A 64 10.61 -4.99 -5.03
C ASP A 64 11.16 -6.33 -5.56
N GLU A 65 10.37 -7.09 -6.32
CA GLU A 65 10.84 -8.29 -7.01
C GLU A 65 11.95 -7.96 -8.01
N LEU A 66 11.84 -6.86 -8.75
CA LEU A 66 12.87 -6.39 -9.67
C LEU A 66 14.15 -5.94 -8.94
N ALA A 67 14.02 -5.25 -7.80
CA ALA A 67 15.15 -4.88 -6.95
C ALA A 67 15.91 -6.13 -6.48
N GLY A 68 15.19 -7.13 -5.98
CA GLY A 68 15.75 -8.40 -5.57
C GLY A 68 16.45 -9.15 -6.71
N ARG A 69 15.86 -9.17 -7.91
CA ARG A 69 16.49 -9.77 -9.10
C ARG A 69 17.75 -9.04 -9.56
N ALA A 70 17.79 -7.72 -9.38
CA ALA A 70 18.95 -6.91 -9.71
C ALA A 70 20.04 -6.96 -8.63
N GLY A 71 19.77 -7.53 -7.46
CA GLY A 71 20.67 -7.50 -6.31
C GLY A 71 20.91 -6.08 -5.78
N ILE A 72 19.94 -5.19 -5.95
CA ILE A 72 20.00 -3.79 -5.50
C ILE A 72 19.06 -3.64 -4.30
N ASP A 73 19.49 -2.89 -3.29
CA ASP A 73 18.64 -2.56 -2.14
C ASP A 73 17.30 -1.94 -2.61
N PRO A 74 16.14 -2.34 -2.05
CA PRO A 74 14.84 -1.85 -2.48
C PRO A 74 14.61 -0.34 -2.36
N VAL A 75 15.30 0.36 -1.45
CA VAL A 75 15.26 1.84 -1.34
C VAL A 75 16.06 2.43 -2.49
N ASP A 76 17.31 1.99 -2.65
CA ASP A 76 18.20 2.46 -3.72
C ASP A 76 17.61 2.20 -5.11
N TYR A 77 16.98 1.03 -5.30
CA TYR A 77 16.36 0.65 -6.56
C TYR A 77 15.23 1.61 -6.93
N ARG A 78 14.34 1.94 -5.97
CA ARG A 78 13.27 2.93 -6.17
C ARG A 78 13.85 4.29 -6.52
N LEU A 79 14.81 4.79 -5.74
CA LEU A 79 15.43 6.09 -5.97
C LEU A 79 16.06 6.21 -7.37
N ARG A 80 16.72 5.15 -7.86
CA ARG A 80 17.27 5.11 -9.24
C ARG A 80 16.18 5.14 -10.31
N LEU A 81 15.01 4.57 -10.03
CA LEU A 81 13.89 4.53 -10.98
C LEU A 81 13.07 5.82 -10.99
N LEU A 82 13.10 6.64 -9.94
CA LEU A 82 12.19 7.79 -9.80
C LEU A 82 12.43 8.94 -10.81
N GLY A 83 13.55 8.96 -11.53
CA GLY A 83 13.85 10.03 -12.48
C GLY A 83 13.75 11.41 -11.83
N ASP A 84 12.92 12.31 -12.39
CA ASP A 84 12.68 13.67 -11.88
C ASP A 84 11.43 13.74 -10.97
N ALA A 85 11.39 12.89 -9.94
CA ALA A 85 10.32 12.87 -8.92
C ALA A 85 10.85 13.19 -7.51
N PRO A 86 11.39 14.41 -7.27
CA PRO A 86 12.11 14.75 -6.04
C PRO A 86 11.25 14.66 -4.77
N ARG A 87 9.94 14.94 -4.86
CA ARG A 87 9.02 14.85 -3.71
C ARG A 87 8.77 13.41 -3.28
N LEU A 88 8.65 12.49 -4.25
CA LEU A 88 8.52 11.06 -3.93
C LEU A 88 9.84 10.48 -3.41
N ALA A 89 10.97 10.92 -3.96
CA ALA A 89 12.29 10.55 -3.45
C ALA A 89 12.47 11.00 -1.99
N ALA A 90 12.09 12.24 -1.67
CA ALA A 90 12.21 12.79 -0.32
C ALA A 90 11.41 11.98 0.73
N VAL A 91 10.19 11.52 0.40
CA VAL A 91 9.44 10.66 1.34
C VAL A 91 10.05 9.26 1.46
N VAL A 92 10.58 8.68 0.38
CA VAL A 92 11.27 7.39 0.41
C VAL A 92 12.50 7.47 1.33
N GLU A 93 13.34 8.48 1.15
CA GLU A 93 14.52 8.72 1.97
C GLU A 93 14.17 8.97 3.43
N LEU A 94 13.16 9.83 3.70
CA LEU A 94 12.72 10.14 5.05
C LEU A 94 12.15 8.92 5.76
N ALA A 95 11.31 8.12 5.09
CA ALA A 95 10.76 6.89 5.66
C ALA A 95 11.87 5.88 5.99
N ALA A 96 12.80 5.65 5.06
CA ALA A 96 13.94 4.75 5.26
C ALA A 96 14.82 5.20 6.43
N ALA A 97 15.18 6.48 6.49
CA ALA A 97 16.00 7.05 7.56
C ALA A 97 15.31 6.93 8.93
N ARG A 98 14.03 7.28 9.03
CA ARG A 98 13.25 7.23 10.29
C ARG A 98 12.90 5.81 10.73
N ALA A 99 12.88 4.87 9.78
CA ALA A 99 12.74 3.45 10.07
C ALA A 99 14.02 2.81 10.61
N GLY A 100 15.19 3.40 10.34
CA GLY A 100 16.46 2.71 10.52
C GLY A 100 16.56 1.54 9.53
N TRP A 101 16.30 1.84 8.25
CA TRP A 101 16.29 0.85 7.18
C TRP A 101 17.55 -0.03 7.17
N GLY A 102 17.37 -1.33 6.95
CA GLY A 102 18.45 -2.31 6.93
C GLY A 102 18.90 -2.76 8.33
N SER A 103 18.27 -2.27 9.39
CA SER A 103 18.56 -2.65 10.78
C SER A 103 17.28 -3.00 11.57
N PRO A 104 16.45 -3.95 11.11
CA PRO A 104 15.28 -4.38 11.87
C PRO A 104 15.69 -5.00 13.21
N ARG A 105 14.76 -4.99 14.18
CA ARG A 105 14.97 -5.75 15.43
C ARG A 105 15.13 -7.25 15.13
N ALA A 106 15.85 -7.96 15.99
CA ALA A 106 16.06 -9.40 15.85
C ALA A 106 14.74 -10.18 15.67
N GLY A 107 14.72 -11.13 14.73
CA GLY A 107 13.53 -11.91 14.38
C GLY A 107 12.49 -11.15 13.54
N ARG A 108 12.84 -9.97 13.02
CA ARG A 108 11.96 -9.15 12.19
C ARG A 108 12.63 -8.80 10.86
N ALA A 109 11.81 -8.41 9.90
CA ALA A 109 12.26 -7.87 8.62
C ALA A 109 11.54 -6.57 8.30
N GLN A 110 12.12 -5.79 7.40
CA GLN A 110 11.55 -4.54 6.91
C GLN A 110 11.19 -4.67 5.42
N GLY A 111 10.16 -3.94 5.02
CA GLY A 111 9.76 -3.77 3.63
C GLY A 111 9.31 -2.34 3.40
N ILE A 112 9.55 -1.83 2.20
CA ILE A 112 9.24 -0.46 1.81
C ILE A 112 8.34 -0.46 0.58
N ALA A 113 7.48 0.54 0.51
CA ALA A 113 6.76 0.91 -0.70
C ALA A 113 6.47 2.42 -0.68
N ALA A 114 6.28 3.01 -1.86
CA ALA A 114 5.94 4.41 -2.00
C ALA A 114 4.89 4.62 -3.09
N HIS A 115 4.07 5.66 -2.92
CA HIS A 115 2.98 5.95 -3.84
C HIS A 115 2.69 7.44 -3.91
N ALA A 116 2.22 7.90 -5.07
CA ALA A 116 1.77 9.26 -5.30
C ALA A 116 0.30 9.26 -5.73
N CYS A 117 -0.54 10.00 -5.03
CA CYS A 117 -1.93 10.22 -5.40
C CYS A 117 -2.48 11.52 -4.79
N PHE A 118 -3.48 12.10 -5.46
CA PHE A 118 -4.21 13.28 -4.98
C PHE A 118 -3.29 14.48 -4.62
N GLY A 119 -2.17 14.66 -5.33
CA GLY A 119 -1.21 15.74 -5.09
C GLY A 119 -0.27 15.54 -3.89
N SER A 120 -0.34 14.37 -3.25
CA SER A 120 0.51 13.99 -2.12
C SER A 120 1.34 12.75 -2.42
N TYR A 121 2.45 12.62 -1.70
CA TYR A 121 3.44 11.55 -1.85
C TYR A 121 3.61 10.87 -0.50
N VAL A 122 3.57 9.55 -0.46
CA VAL A 122 3.69 8.79 0.79
C VAL A 122 4.64 7.62 0.58
N ALA A 123 5.56 7.41 1.51
CA ALA A 123 6.35 6.19 1.62
C ALA A 123 6.16 5.57 3.00
N GLN A 124 6.07 4.24 3.03
CA GLN A 124 5.93 3.49 4.27
C GLN A 124 6.96 2.38 4.38
N VAL A 125 7.58 2.27 5.56
CA VAL A 125 8.40 1.11 5.94
C VAL A 125 7.66 0.32 7.00
N ALA A 126 7.33 -0.93 6.70
CA ALA A 126 6.70 -1.86 7.63
C ALA A 126 7.77 -2.79 8.23
N GLU A 127 7.74 -2.97 9.56
CA GLU A 127 8.55 -3.98 10.27
C GLU A 127 7.65 -5.13 10.74
N VAL A 128 7.98 -6.35 10.30
CA VAL A 128 7.13 -7.54 10.47
C VAL A 128 7.87 -8.73 11.07
N SER A 129 7.14 -9.64 11.72
CA SER A 129 7.59 -10.98 12.10
C SER A 129 6.52 -12.02 11.81
N ARG A 130 6.86 -13.30 12.01
CA ARG A 130 5.84 -14.34 12.23
C ARG A 130 5.23 -14.15 13.63
N ASP A 131 3.93 -14.38 13.77
CA ASP A 131 3.30 -14.52 15.08
C ASP A 131 3.30 -15.98 15.55
N ASP A 132 2.86 -16.19 16.79
CA ASP A 132 2.85 -17.50 17.43
C ASP A 132 1.90 -18.50 16.74
N ASP A 133 0.91 -17.99 16.00
CA ASP A 133 -0.05 -18.78 15.22
C ASP A 133 0.42 -19.04 13.77
N GLY A 134 1.67 -18.64 13.44
CA GLY A 134 2.26 -18.80 12.11
C GLY A 134 1.79 -17.77 11.07
N GLY A 135 1.04 -16.75 11.48
CA GLY A 135 0.61 -15.61 10.67
C GLY A 135 1.60 -14.45 10.67
N VAL A 136 1.18 -13.31 10.08
CA VAL A 136 2.00 -12.09 9.97
C VAL A 136 1.67 -11.14 11.12
N ARG A 137 2.71 -10.70 11.85
CA ARG A 137 2.61 -9.59 12.82
C ARG A 137 3.31 -8.35 12.26
N VAL A 138 2.58 -7.25 12.12
CA VAL A 138 3.16 -5.92 11.90
C VAL A 138 3.40 -5.26 13.24
N HIS A 139 4.63 -4.83 13.49
CA HIS A 139 5.03 -4.23 14.77
C HIS A 139 5.09 -2.71 14.70
N ARG A 140 5.60 -2.20 13.59
CA ARG A 140 5.85 -0.77 13.39
C ARG A 140 5.64 -0.42 11.93
N VAL A 141 5.04 0.73 11.68
CA VAL A 141 4.99 1.37 10.36
C VAL A 141 5.53 2.78 10.49
N VAL A 142 6.59 3.08 9.77
CA VAL A 142 7.08 4.46 9.62
C VAL A 142 6.48 5.01 8.34
N CYS A 143 5.78 6.13 8.45
CA CYS A 143 5.09 6.77 7.34
C CYS A 143 5.69 8.16 7.13
N ALA A 144 6.27 8.40 5.95
CA ALA A 144 6.64 9.73 5.52
C ALA A 144 5.62 10.24 4.50
N VAL A 145 5.16 11.48 4.67
CA VAL A 145 4.20 12.13 3.77
C VAL A 145 4.67 13.52 3.37
N ASP A 146 4.60 13.81 2.08
CA ASP A 146 4.66 15.17 1.54
C ASP A 146 3.30 15.49 0.92
N CYS A 147 2.54 16.36 1.60
CA CYS A 147 1.25 16.84 1.14
C CYS A 147 1.27 18.34 0.75
N GLY A 148 2.45 18.88 0.44
CA GLY A 148 2.62 20.34 0.28
C GLY A 148 2.52 21.03 1.64
N ILE A 149 1.88 22.20 1.69
CA ILE A 149 1.64 22.89 2.95
C ILE A 149 0.68 22.06 3.84
N ALA A 150 1.20 21.55 4.95
CA ALA A 150 0.42 20.89 5.98
C ALA A 150 -0.37 21.92 6.80
N VAL A 151 -1.63 22.18 6.41
CA VAL A 151 -2.51 23.16 7.06
C VAL A 151 -2.73 22.84 8.54
N HIS A 152 -2.97 21.56 8.87
CA HIS A 152 -3.11 21.09 10.24
C HIS A 152 -2.30 19.79 10.44
N PRO A 153 -1.03 19.88 10.87
CA PRO A 153 -0.13 18.73 10.97
C PRO A 153 -0.69 17.53 11.74
N ASP A 154 -1.38 17.76 12.86
CA ASP A 154 -1.94 16.64 13.65
C ASP A 154 -3.06 15.91 12.90
N THR A 155 -3.82 16.60 12.05
CA THR A 155 -4.86 15.96 11.24
C THR A 155 -4.24 15.16 10.11
N VAL A 156 -3.13 15.65 9.53
CA VAL A 156 -2.35 14.88 8.56
C VAL A 156 -1.84 13.60 9.20
N ALA A 157 -1.27 13.67 10.41
CA ALA A 157 -0.82 12.50 11.17
C ALA A 157 -1.96 11.51 11.44
N ALA A 158 -3.10 11.99 11.97
CA ALA A 158 -4.27 11.16 12.23
C ALA A 158 -4.83 10.50 10.96
N GLN A 159 -4.79 11.18 9.81
CA GLN A 159 -5.20 10.59 8.53
C GLN A 159 -4.27 9.47 8.07
N MET A 160 -2.95 9.64 8.22
CA MET A 160 -1.98 8.58 7.89
C MET A 160 -2.16 7.37 8.80
N GLU A 161 -2.32 7.58 10.11
CA GLU A 161 -2.56 6.52 11.09
C GLU A 161 -3.86 5.75 10.81
N GLY A 162 -4.95 6.47 10.53
CA GLY A 162 -6.24 5.88 10.19
C GLY A 162 -6.21 5.16 8.83
N ALA A 163 -5.47 5.68 7.85
CA ALA A 163 -5.26 5.02 6.56
C ALA A 163 -4.47 3.72 6.72
N ILE A 164 -3.44 3.71 7.57
CA ILE A 164 -2.67 2.51 7.88
C ILE A 164 -3.56 1.46 8.58
N ALA A 165 -4.36 1.84 9.58
CA ALA A 165 -5.28 0.92 10.23
C ALA A 165 -6.30 0.30 9.25
N PHE A 166 -6.86 1.14 8.36
CA PHE A 166 -7.80 0.74 7.33
C PHE A 166 -7.18 -0.22 6.31
N ALA A 167 -6.00 0.13 5.79
CA ALA A 167 -5.28 -0.71 4.83
C ALA A 167 -4.81 -2.03 5.46
N LEU A 168 -4.39 -2.03 6.72
CA LEU A 168 -3.90 -3.23 7.41
C LEU A 168 -5.03 -4.26 7.59
N THR A 169 -6.25 -3.77 7.76
CA THR A 169 -7.46 -4.61 7.81
C THR A 169 -7.62 -5.42 6.53
N ALA A 170 -7.57 -4.78 5.36
CA ALA A 170 -7.62 -5.47 4.07
C ALA A 170 -6.35 -6.30 3.80
N THR A 171 -5.20 -5.87 4.31
CA THR A 171 -3.92 -6.55 4.10
C THR A 171 -3.87 -7.90 4.83
N LEU A 172 -4.46 -8.03 6.03
CA LEU A 172 -4.29 -9.22 6.88
C LEU A 172 -5.56 -9.99 7.21
N TYR A 173 -6.74 -9.37 7.12
CA TYR A 173 -7.95 -9.92 7.75
C TYR A 173 -9.11 -10.06 6.77
N SER A 174 -9.55 -8.94 6.21
CA SER A 174 -10.85 -8.84 5.57
C SER A 174 -10.89 -9.48 4.19
N ARG A 175 -11.81 -10.43 4.00
CA ARG A 175 -12.18 -11.03 2.73
C ARG A 175 -13.69 -11.21 2.71
N ILE A 176 -14.31 -10.91 1.57
CA ILE A 176 -15.71 -11.25 1.30
C ILE A 176 -15.72 -12.43 0.34
N THR A 177 -16.34 -13.53 0.75
CA THR A 177 -16.46 -14.76 -0.02
C THR A 177 -17.85 -14.82 -0.65
N ARG A 178 -17.89 -15.08 -1.95
CA ARG A 178 -19.14 -15.31 -2.68
C ARG A 178 -19.52 -16.79 -2.61
N GLY A 179 -20.57 -17.10 -1.86
CA GLY A 179 -21.20 -18.41 -1.81
C GLY A 179 -22.29 -18.59 -2.88
N THR A 180 -22.89 -19.78 -2.91
CA THR A 180 -23.98 -20.13 -3.84
C THR A 180 -25.24 -19.27 -3.64
N ASN A 181 -25.47 -18.79 -2.41
CA ASN A 181 -26.66 -18.02 -2.03
C ASN A 181 -26.33 -16.55 -1.65
N GLY A 182 -25.22 -16.01 -2.13
CA GLY A 182 -24.76 -14.65 -1.80
C GLY A 182 -23.50 -14.64 -0.95
N THR A 183 -23.25 -13.56 -0.21
CA THR A 183 -22.07 -13.42 0.66
C THR A 183 -22.09 -14.45 1.79
N VAL A 184 -20.93 -15.05 2.07
CA VAL A 184 -20.78 -16.02 3.17
C VAL A 184 -20.69 -15.33 4.53
N GLU A 185 -19.88 -14.27 4.62
CA GLU A 185 -19.68 -13.50 5.84
C GLU A 185 -20.89 -12.62 6.17
N SER A 186 -21.22 -12.54 7.46
CA SER A 186 -22.46 -11.92 7.94
C SER A 186 -22.24 -10.71 8.84
N ASN A 187 -21.12 -10.65 9.59
CA ASN A 187 -20.83 -9.56 10.54
C ASN A 187 -19.33 -9.55 10.94
N PHE A 188 -18.89 -8.72 11.88
CA PHE A 188 -17.46 -8.60 12.24
C PHE A 188 -16.84 -9.81 12.97
N HIS A 189 -17.63 -10.83 13.29
CA HIS A 189 -17.12 -12.07 13.87
C HIS A 189 -16.58 -13.03 12.80
N ASP A 190 -17.13 -12.99 11.58
CA ASP A 190 -16.71 -13.77 10.41
C ASP A 190 -16.07 -12.90 9.30
N PHE A 191 -16.22 -11.57 9.37
CA PHE A 191 -15.47 -10.56 8.63
C PHE A 191 -14.57 -9.73 9.58
N PRO A 192 -13.41 -10.26 10.01
CA PRO A 192 -12.60 -9.60 11.02
C PRO A 192 -12.03 -8.27 10.53
N LEU A 193 -12.09 -7.27 11.41
CA LEU A 193 -11.37 -6.00 11.27
C LEU A 193 -10.10 -6.00 12.14
N LEU A 194 -9.16 -5.10 11.82
CA LEU A 194 -7.99 -4.87 12.68
C LEU A 194 -8.45 -4.47 14.09
N ARG A 195 -8.01 -5.23 15.09
CA ARG A 195 -8.23 -4.90 16.51
C ARG A 195 -7.12 -4.03 17.05
N PHE A 196 -7.42 -3.23 18.07
CA PHE A 196 -6.44 -2.35 18.73
C PHE A 196 -5.18 -3.10 19.19
N SER A 197 -5.31 -4.32 19.71
CA SER A 197 -4.16 -5.15 20.13
C SER A 197 -3.22 -5.57 18.99
N ARG A 198 -3.68 -5.47 17.75
CA ARG A 198 -2.92 -5.77 16.53
C ARG A 198 -2.49 -4.50 15.78
N MET A 199 -2.88 -3.32 16.25
CA MET A 199 -2.44 -2.06 15.66
C MET A 199 -0.91 -1.91 15.86
N PRO A 200 -0.12 -1.70 14.80
CA PRO A 200 1.31 -1.43 14.94
C PRO A 200 1.53 -0.05 15.55
N ARG A 201 2.74 0.17 16.08
CA ARG A 201 3.19 1.54 16.36
C ARG A 201 3.35 2.27 15.03
N VAL A 202 2.65 3.39 14.86
CA VAL A 202 2.79 4.24 13.67
C VAL A 202 3.61 5.47 14.03
N ASP A 203 4.66 5.75 13.26
CA ASP A 203 5.42 7.00 13.34
C ASP A 203 5.18 7.78 12.05
N THR A 204 4.41 8.88 12.13
CA THR A 204 4.16 9.74 10.98
C THR A 204 5.14 10.91 10.94
N HIS A 205 5.76 11.12 9.78
CA HIS A 205 6.71 12.20 9.52
C HIS A 205 6.24 13.01 8.32
N ILE A 206 6.02 14.30 8.52
CA ILE A 206 5.58 15.22 7.46
C ILE A 206 6.83 15.90 6.90
N VAL A 207 7.05 15.79 5.59
CA VAL A 207 8.11 16.52 4.88
C VAL A 207 7.73 18.00 4.88
N PRO A 208 8.60 18.91 5.38
CA PRO A 208 8.36 20.34 5.28
C PRO A 208 8.31 20.77 3.80
N SER A 209 7.19 21.37 3.38
CA SER A 209 6.98 21.76 1.99
C SER A 209 6.20 23.07 1.89
N ARG A 210 6.47 23.83 0.82
CA ARG A 210 5.76 25.07 0.47
C ARG A 210 4.92 24.92 -0.80
N GLU A 211 4.85 23.71 -1.35
CA GLU A 211 4.02 23.39 -2.51
C GLU A 211 2.53 23.52 -2.18
N ALA A 212 1.70 23.59 -3.23
CA ALA A 212 0.26 23.60 -3.07
C ALA A 212 -0.23 22.39 -2.24
N PRO A 213 -1.18 22.57 -1.31
CA PRO A 213 -1.71 21.47 -0.51
C PRO A 213 -2.30 20.36 -1.37
N GLY A 214 -1.84 19.13 -1.14
CA GLY A 214 -2.45 17.90 -1.67
C GLY A 214 -3.50 17.32 -0.72
N GLY A 215 -4.21 16.29 -1.18
CA GLY A 215 -5.14 15.53 -0.36
C GLY A 215 -4.41 14.68 0.68
N VAL A 216 -4.98 14.53 1.87
CA VAL A 216 -4.42 13.67 2.95
C VAL A 216 -5.37 12.55 3.36
N GLY A 217 -6.61 12.56 2.87
CA GLY A 217 -7.66 11.62 3.25
C GLY A 217 -7.44 10.19 2.78
N GLU A 218 -6.60 9.97 1.78
CA GLU A 218 -6.46 8.69 1.07
C GLU A 218 -5.00 8.21 0.93
N PRO A 219 -3.99 9.09 0.68
CA PRO A 219 -2.64 8.66 0.29
C PRO A 219 -1.88 7.73 1.25
N GLY A 220 -2.31 7.61 2.51
CA GLY A 220 -1.72 6.66 3.46
C GLY A 220 -2.12 5.20 3.22
N VAL A 221 -3.13 4.91 2.40
CA VAL A 221 -3.62 3.54 2.16
C VAL A 221 -2.75 2.77 1.16
N PRO A 222 -2.43 3.29 -0.04
CA PRO A 222 -1.80 2.50 -1.10
C PRO A 222 -0.45 1.85 -0.74
N PRO A 223 0.49 2.52 -0.04
CA PRO A 223 1.81 1.93 0.17
C PRO A 223 1.84 0.86 1.27
N LEU A 224 0.79 0.69 2.08
CA LEU A 224 0.88 -0.22 3.24
C LEU A 224 0.96 -1.69 2.83
N ALA A 225 -0.02 -2.17 2.06
CA ALA A 225 -0.08 -3.58 1.66
C ALA A 225 1.22 -4.07 0.99
N PRO A 226 1.80 -3.36 0.01
CA PRO A 226 3.08 -3.76 -0.57
C PRO A 226 4.25 -3.64 0.41
N ALA A 227 4.30 -2.61 1.28
CA ALA A 227 5.36 -2.53 2.29
C ALA A 227 5.37 -3.75 3.23
N VAL A 228 4.18 -4.20 3.67
CA VAL A 228 4.03 -5.41 4.50
C VAL A 228 4.40 -6.68 3.71
N ALA A 229 3.94 -6.81 2.47
CA ALA A 229 4.26 -7.98 1.63
C ALA A 229 5.75 -8.08 1.30
N ASN A 230 6.40 -6.95 1.01
CA ASN A 230 7.85 -6.87 0.78
C ASN A 230 8.62 -7.27 2.06
N ALA A 231 8.15 -6.82 3.23
CA ALA A 231 8.74 -7.19 4.52
C ALA A 231 8.59 -8.69 4.79
N VAL A 232 7.42 -9.27 4.47
CA VAL A 232 7.17 -10.71 4.55
C VAL A 232 8.11 -11.48 3.64
N SER A 233 8.33 -11.00 2.41
CA SER A 233 9.29 -11.63 1.51
C SER A 233 10.73 -11.54 2.02
N ALA A 234 11.13 -10.42 2.61
CA ALA A 234 12.45 -10.30 3.23
C ALA A 234 12.59 -11.24 4.44
N LEU A 235 11.50 -11.48 5.18
CA LEU A 235 11.47 -12.37 6.33
C LEU A 235 11.51 -13.86 5.95
N THR A 236 10.82 -14.23 4.88
CA THR A 236 10.46 -15.64 4.59
C THR A 236 10.91 -16.15 3.24
N GLY A 237 11.35 -15.28 2.34
CA GLY A 237 11.57 -15.58 0.92
C GLY A 237 10.28 -15.73 0.10
N GLN A 238 9.08 -15.69 0.71
CA GLN A 238 7.81 -15.88 0.02
C GLN A 238 7.32 -14.58 -0.64
N ARG A 239 7.01 -14.64 -1.93
CA ARG A 239 6.35 -13.55 -2.67
C ARG A 239 4.84 -13.75 -2.69
N LEU A 240 4.15 -13.18 -1.71
CA LEU A 240 2.69 -13.23 -1.60
C LEU A 240 2.06 -12.19 -2.54
N ARG A 241 1.16 -12.63 -3.43
CA ARG A 241 0.52 -11.81 -4.47
C ARG A 241 -0.99 -11.74 -4.34
N GLU A 242 -1.53 -12.22 -3.24
CA GLU A 242 -2.96 -12.23 -2.95
C GLU A 242 -3.20 -11.61 -1.57
N LEU A 243 -4.23 -10.76 -1.47
CA LEU A 243 -4.71 -10.21 -0.21
C LEU A 243 -5.99 -10.95 0.24
N PRO A 244 -6.20 -11.13 1.55
CA PRO A 244 -5.27 -10.84 2.64
C PRO A 244 -4.05 -11.79 2.62
N LEU A 245 -2.90 -11.29 3.10
CA LEU A 245 -1.65 -12.02 3.14
C LEU A 245 -1.75 -13.24 4.06
N ARG A 246 -1.47 -14.42 3.51
CA ARG A 246 -1.39 -15.69 4.24
C ARG A 246 -0.02 -16.31 3.98
N LEU A 247 0.70 -16.63 5.05
CA LEU A 247 1.94 -17.39 4.95
C LEU A 247 1.59 -18.83 4.59
N ASN A 248 2.35 -19.42 3.66
CA ASN A 248 2.22 -20.85 3.40
C ASN A 248 2.81 -21.62 4.60
N SER A 249 2.12 -22.68 5.02
CA SER A 249 2.52 -23.52 6.15
C SER A 249 3.80 -24.33 5.91
N ASP A 250 4.26 -24.41 4.65
CA ASP A 250 5.28 -25.39 4.22
C ASP A 250 6.59 -24.74 3.71
N ALA A 251 6.97 -23.57 4.24
CA ALA A 251 8.25 -22.93 3.91
C ALA A 251 8.99 -22.41 5.14
#